data_AF-A0A1H1PPW0-F1
#
_entry.id   AF-A0A1H1PPW0-F1
#
_cell.length_a   1.000
_cell.length_b   1.000
_cell.length_c   1.000
_cell.angle_alpha   90.00
_cell.angle_beta   90.00
_cell.angle_gamma   90.00
#
_symmetry.space_group_name_H-M   'P 1'
#
loop_
_entity.id
_entity.type
_entity.pdbx_description
1 polymer ?
#
loop_
_entity_poly.entity_id
_entity_poly.type
_entity_poly.pdbx_seq_one_letter_code
_entity_poly.pdbx_strand_id
1 'polypeptide(L)'
;MELSLHSALEIVPEPIEVSHFTTQGLLNSNYKSIVKQNYKTLASESVFGIRQRSRTIQFNTVNHIGVILKLSVFALTLIALF
;
A
#
# COMPACT_ATOMS: atom_id res chain seq x y z
N MET A 1 -12.21 -31.87 62.80
CA MET A 1 -12.11 -32.06 61.33
C MET A 1 -12.11 -30.66 60.75
N GLU A 2 -10.94 -30.16 60.38
CA GLU A 2 -10.75 -28.76 59.98
C GLU A 2 -11.20 -28.55 58.54
N LEU A 3 -12.01 -27.51 58.30
CA LEU A 3 -12.37 -27.08 56.96
C LEU A 3 -11.16 -26.32 56.36
N SER A 4 -10.41 -27.01 55.50
CA SER A 4 -9.37 -26.41 54.68
C SER A 4 -9.98 -25.44 53.66
N LEU A 5 -9.87 -24.15 53.94
CA LEU A 5 -10.12 -23.06 53.00
C LEU A 5 -9.20 -23.21 51.79
N HIS A 6 -9.71 -23.81 50.72
CA HIS A 6 -9.06 -23.73 49.41
C HIS A 6 -9.21 -22.30 48.91
N SER A 7 -8.16 -21.54 49.15
CA SER A 7 -7.73 -20.35 48.45
C SER A 7 -7.82 -20.52 46.93
N ALA A 8 -8.99 -20.29 46.36
CA ALA A 8 -9.13 -19.91 44.95
C ALA A 8 -9.18 -18.38 44.92
N LEU A 9 -8.05 -17.76 45.26
CA LEU A 9 -7.78 -16.40 44.83
C LEU A 9 -7.75 -16.47 43.30
N GLU A 10 -8.82 -16.00 42.68
CA GLU A 10 -8.90 -15.73 41.26
C GLU A 10 -7.81 -14.69 40.96
N ILE A 11 -6.63 -15.16 40.59
CA ILE A 11 -5.52 -14.33 40.12
C ILE A 11 -5.98 -13.85 38.74
N VAL A 12 -6.76 -12.76 38.73
CA VAL A 12 -6.92 -11.93 37.55
C VAL A 12 -5.52 -11.43 37.23
N PRO A 13 -4.90 -11.81 36.09
CA PRO A 13 -3.61 -11.27 35.73
C PRO A 13 -3.78 -9.74 35.62
N GLU A 14 -2.93 -8.98 36.31
CA GLU A 14 -2.87 -7.54 36.11
C GLU A 14 -2.78 -7.27 34.60
N PRO A 15 -3.57 -6.31 34.06
CA PRO A 15 -3.52 -5.99 32.66
C PRO A 15 -2.07 -5.70 32.29
N ILE A 16 -1.49 -6.57 31.47
CA ILE A 16 -0.17 -6.36 30.90
C ILE A 16 -0.26 -5.02 30.19
N GLU A 17 0.46 -4.01 30.69
CA GLU A 17 0.68 -2.74 30.02
C GLU A 17 1.24 -3.07 28.64
N VAL A 18 0.36 -3.17 27.65
CA VAL A 18 0.75 -3.36 26.27
C VAL A 18 1.35 -2.04 25.87
N SER A 19 2.69 -1.96 26.01
CA SER A 19 3.55 -0.89 25.51
C SER A 19 2.90 -0.27 24.29
N HIS A 20 2.30 0.91 24.48
CA HIS A 20 1.60 1.61 23.41
C HIS A 20 2.62 1.75 22.30
N PHE A 21 2.40 1.03 21.20
CA PHE A 21 3.35 0.91 20.10
C PHE A 21 3.96 2.27 19.80
N THR A 22 5.15 2.50 20.33
CA THR A 22 5.84 3.74 20.10
C THR A 22 6.27 3.67 18.64
N THR A 23 5.63 4.49 17.80
CA THR A 23 6.04 4.61 16.39
C THR A 23 7.47 5.17 16.27
N GLN A 24 8.10 5.56 17.40
CA GLN A 24 9.52 5.87 17.54
C GLN A 24 10.37 4.60 17.32
N GLY A 25 10.45 4.18 16.06
CA GLY A 25 11.17 2.99 15.64
C GLY A 25 10.64 2.47 14.32
N LEU A 26 9.32 2.46 14.17
CA LEU A 26 8.65 2.04 12.93
C LEU A 26 8.74 3.11 11.84
N LEU A 27 8.70 4.40 12.19
CA LEU A 27 8.77 5.50 11.21
C LEU A 27 10.11 6.23 11.26
N ASN A 28 11.22 5.48 11.36
CA ASN A 28 12.55 6.05 11.35
C ASN A 28 13.08 6.26 9.90
N SER A 29 14.23 6.92 9.77
CA SER A 29 14.86 7.20 8.47
C SER A 29 15.24 5.94 7.68
N ASN A 30 15.57 4.84 8.37
CA ASN A 30 15.86 3.53 7.78
C ASN A 30 14.58 2.89 7.24
N TYR A 31 13.47 2.90 7.98
CA TYR A 31 12.18 2.46 7.46
C TYR A 31 11.77 3.27 6.22
N LYS A 32 11.97 4.59 6.25
CA LYS A 32 11.71 5.46 5.08
C LYS A 32 12.55 5.06 3.86
N SER A 33 13.83 4.71 4.04
CA SER A 33 14.68 4.30 2.90
C SER A 33 14.25 2.95 2.34
N ILE A 34 13.94 1.97 3.19
CA ILE A 34 13.44 0.64 2.79
C ILE A 34 12.11 0.76 2.05
N VAL A 35 11.14 1.51 2.58
CA VAL A 35 9.86 1.72 1.91
C VAL A 35 10.05 2.40 0.56
N LYS A 36 10.93 3.41 0.48
CA LYS A 36 11.21 4.12 -0.78
C LYS A 36 11.89 3.21 -1.81
N GLN A 37 12.79 2.33 -1.37
CA GLN A 37 13.41 1.31 -2.22
C GLN A 37 12.35 0.34 -2.75
N ASN A 38 11.52 -0.21 -1.88
CA ASN A 38 10.43 -1.11 -2.26
C ASN A 38 9.41 -0.45 -3.19
N TYR A 39 9.08 0.82 -2.97
CA TYR A 39 8.16 1.58 -3.81
C TYR A 39 8.72 1.82 -5.22
N LYS A 40 10.05 1.93 -5.36
CA LYS A 40 10.71 2.05 -6.66
C LYS A 40 10.79 0.70 -7.39
N THR A 41 10.86 -0.40 -6.67
CA THR A 41 10.96 -1.74 -7.25
C THR A 41 9.57 -2.29 -7.63
N LEU A 42 9.07 -1.84 -8.78
CA LEU A 42 7.77 -2.26 -9.35
C LEU A 42 7.69 -3.75 -9.72
N ALA A 43 8.80 -4.47 -9.72
CA ALA A 43 8.90 -5.88 -10.09
C ALA A 43 8.82 -6.85 -8.90
N SER A 44 8.53 -6.35 -7.69
CA SER A 44 8.35 -7.21 -6.50
C SER A 44 7.14 -8.14 -6.67
N GLU A 45 7.33 -9.44 -6.38
CA GLU A 45 6.25 -10.44 -6.31
C GLU A 45 5.33 -10.27 -5.08
N SER A 46 5.53 -9.23 -4.28
CA SER A 46 4.66 -8.91 -3.15
C SER A 46 3.26 -8.48 -3.62
N VAL A 47 2.25 -8.71 -2.78
CA VAL A 47 0.86 -8.24 -3.00
C VAL A 47 0.82 -6.72 -3.26
N PHE A 48 1.66 -5.96 -2.56
CA PHE A 48 1.80 -4.53 -2.75
C PHE A 48 2.38 -4.19 -4.13
N GLY A 49 3.47 -4.86 -4.54
CA GLY A 49 4.11 -4.67 -5.85
C GLY A 49 3.17 -4.99 -7.01
N ILE A 50 2.44 -6.10 -6.93
CA ILE A 50 1.43 -6.51 -7.93
C ILE A 50 0.32 -5.45 -8.05
N ARG A 51 -0.22 -4.98 -6.92
CA ARG A 51 -1.24 -3.91 -6.89
C ARG A 51 -0.72 -2.61 -7.46
N GLN A 52 0.50 -2.23 -7.10
CA GLN A 52 1.14 -1.00 -7.58
C GLN A 52 1.38 -1.07 -9.09
N ARG A 53 1.90 -2.19 -9.61
CA ARG A 53 2.14 -2.39 -11.05
C ARG A 53 0.86 -2.24 -11.87
N SER A 54 -0.23 -2.89 -11.46
CA SER A 54 -1.53 -2.76 -12.14
C SER A 54 -2.00 -1.29 -12.19
N ARG A 55 -1.80 -0.55 -11.10
CA ARG A 55 -2.16 0.86 -11.01
C ARG A 55 -1.27 1.73 -11.89
N THR A 56 0.04 1.50 -11.91
CA THR A 56 0.99 2.22 -12.77
C THR A 56 0.69 1.99 -14.25
N ILE A 57 0.34 0.77 -14.65
CA ILE A 57 -0.05 0.48 -16.04
C ILE A 57 -1.26 1.32 -16.43
N GLN A 58 -2.31 1.39 -15.59
CA GLN A 58 -3.49 2.20 -15.87
C GLN A 58 -3.16 3.69 -16.04
N PHE A 59 -2.31 4.24 -15.19
CA PHE A 59 -1.93 5.67 -15.27
C PHE A 59 -0.91 5.98 -16.38
N ASN A 60 -0.05 5.03 -16.73
CA ASN A 60 0.97 5.21 -17.78
C ASN A 60 0.43 4.84 -19.17
N THR A 61 -0.76 4.25 -19.27
CA THR A 61 -1.40 4.00 -20.55
C THR A 61 -2.04 5.31 -21.03
N VAL A 62 -1.22 6.18 -21.60
CA VAL A 62 -1.72 7.21 -22.50
C VAL A 62 -2.42 6.46 -23.64
N ASN A 63 -3.67 6.80 -23.93
CA ASN A 63 -4.40 6.18 -25.05
C ASN A 63 -3.84 6.73 -26.38
N HIS A 64 -2.66 6.26 -26.76
CA HIS A 64 -1.95 6.67 -27.98
C HIS A 64 -2.84 6.47 -29.21
N ILE A 65 -3.63 5.40 -29.24
CA ILE A 65 -4.61 5.13 -30.29
C ILE A 65 -5.66 6.24 -30.36
N GLY A 66 -6.21 6.66 -29.21
CA GLY A 66 -7.17 7.77 -29.14
C GLY A 66 -6.59 9.12 -29.58
N VAL A 67 -5.31 9.39 -29.27
CA VAL A 67 -4.62 10.61 -29.71
C VAL A 67 -4.40 10.58 -31.23
N ILE A 68 -3.91 9.47 -31.77
CA ILE A 68 -3.67 9.28 -33.21
C ILE A 68 -4.99 9.40 -33.99
N LEU A 69 -6.07 8.81 -33.49
CA LEU A 69 -7.39 8.88 -34.13
C LEU A 69 -7.90 10.32 -34.20
N LYS A 70 -7.83 11.07 -33.08
CA LYS A 70 -8.23 12.49 -33.06
C LYS A 70 -7.39 13.34 -34.02
N LEU A 71 -6.08 13.10 -34.07
CA LEU A 71 -5.18 13.82 -34.97
C LEU A 71 -5.47 13.51 -36.45
N SER A 72 -5.76 12.24 -36.77
CA SER A 72 -6.11 11.81 -38.12
C SER A 72 -7.42 12.43 -38.60
N VAL A 73 -8.45 12.43 -37.74
CA VAL A 73 -9.73 13.08 -38.06
C VAL A 73 -9.54 14.57 -38.31
N PHE A 74 -8.76 15.25 -37.47
CA PHE A 74 -8.45 16.67 -37.64
C PHE A 74 -7.72 16.95 -38.98
N ALA A 75 -6.73 16.13 -39.34
CA ALA A 75 -6.01 16.27 -40.60
C ALA A 75 -6.95 16.08 -41.81
N LEU A 76 -7.83 15.07 -41.77
CA LEU A 76 -8.83 14.84 -42.82
C LEU A 76 -9.80 16.02 -42.96
N THR A 77 -10.24 16.62 -41.85
CA THR A 77 -11.10 17.80 -41.91
C THR A 77 -10.41 19.01 -42.54
N LEU A 78 -9.10 19.20 -42.32
CA LEU A 78 -8.34 20.26 -42.98
C LEU A 78 -8.21 20.00 -44.48
N ILE A 79 -7.89 18.77 -44.87
CA ILE A 79 -7.79 18.37 -46.29
C ILE A 79 -9.12 18.53 -47.02
N ALA A 80 -10.25 18.28 -46.34
CA ALA A 80 -11.57 18.45 -46.94
C ALA A 80 -12.01 19.92 -47.03
N LEU A 81 -11.45 20.80 -46.18
CA LEU A 81 -11.80 22.22 -46.12
C LEU A 81 -11.03 23.06 -47.16
N PHE A 82 -9.79 22.69 -47.46
CA PHE A 82 -8.91 23.35 -48.42
C PHE A 82 -8.90 22.64 -49.77
#